data_AF-F0H7X0-F1
#
_entry.id   AF-F0H7X0-F1
#
_cell.length_a   1.000
_cell.length_b   1.000
_cell.length_c   1.000
_cell.angle_alpha   90.00
_cell.angle_beta   90.00
_cell.angle_gamma   90.00
#
_symmetry.space_group_name_H-M   'P 1'
#
loop_
_entity.id
_entity.type
_entity.pdbx_description
1 polymer ?
#
loop_
_entity_poly.entity_id
_entity_poly.type
_entity_poly.pdbx_seq_one_letter_code
_entity_poly.pdbx_strand_id
1 'polypeptide(L)'
;MCNPPYSIKPMKPRNKFEKAVLGQSKHLRPITKTQSKWAFRECIDHFAYRLPKGRTTCMDCGHSWVMDKQRETCTCTVCRAKLQVKETYERKLQQKQYFTLLTTCGEFQVLRMFLLIVGMEKGYKAQTSIIEIGQYWWNMQGRKAVVAIQRVLGHYVDTFSYYSPMAIRNDNEAYQYAAYSQTYPKFKVTDILRRNGFKDDFHDIAPTTLISALLSDSRAETLMKAGRIEHLRYFLNSPRDFDSYWKSYKIANRSGYEITDISLWCDYVDTLRRLGKDTHSPKYLCPTDLKAEH
;
A
#
# COMPACT_ATOMS: atom_id res chain seq x y z
N MET A 1 25.18 -17.40 26.68
CA MET A 1 24.21 -17.21 25.57
C MET A 1 22.81 -17.36 26.15
N CYS A 2 22.21 -16.26 26.60
CA CYS A 2 20.87 -16.28 27.18
C CYS A 2 19.84 -16.13 26.05
N ASN A 3 19.03 -17.15 25.80
CA ASN A 3 17.86 -17.03 24.95
C ASN A 3 16.93 -15.97 25.57
N PRO A 4 16.43 -14.98 24.80
CA PRO A 4 15.47 -14.03 25.33
C PRO A 4 14.19 -14.79 25.75
N PRO A 5 13.60 -14.48 26.92
CA PRO A 5 12.62 -15.33 27.59
C PRO A 5 11.25 -15.43 26.90
N TYR A 6 11.05 -14.77 25.75
CA TYR A 6 9.79 -14.79 25.00
C TYR A 6 10.01 -14.87 23.49
N SER A 7 10.76 -15.86 23.03
CA SER A 7 10.76 -16.21 21.61
C SER A 7 9.49 -17.02 21.31
N ILE A 8 8.41 -16.33 20.88
CA ILE A 8 7.21 -17.01 20.39
C ILE A 8 7.65 -17.90 19.23
N LYS A 9 7.46 -19.23 19.38
CA LYS A 9 7.85 -20.19 18.35
C LYS A 9 7.22 -19.75 17.01
N PRO A 10 8.01 -19.64 15.93
CA PRO A 10 7.49 -19.24 14.63
C PRO A 10 6.38 -20.21 14.20
N MET A 11 5.28 -19.68 13.64
CA MET A 11 4.19 -20.53 13.19
C MET A 11 4.71 -21.44 12.08
N LYS A 12 4.45 -22.75 12.22
CA LYS A 12 4.76 -23.71 11.19
C LYS A 12 3.74 -23.58 10.06
N PRO A 13 4.13 -23.77 8.79
CA PRO A 13 3.20 -23.86 7.68
C PRO A 13 2.12 -24.91 7.95
N ARG A 14 0.85 -24.49 7.86
CA ARG A 14 -0.33 -25.30 8.22
C ARG A 14 -0.82 -26.14 7.05
N ASN A 15 -0.57 -25.70 5.82
CA ASN A 15 -1.08 -26.35 4.61
C ASN A 15 -0.04 -26.37 3.48
N LYS A 16 -0.35 -27.09 2.39
CA LYS A 16 0.54 -27.23 1.22
C LYS A 16 0.91 -25.88 0.59
N PHE A 17 -0.04 -24.94 0.55
CA PHE A 17 0.19 -23.60 -0.02
C PHE A 17 1.19 -22.79 0.83
N GLU A 18 1.02 -22.74 2.15
CA GLU A 18 1.97 -22.06 3.04
C GLU A 18 3.37 -22.71 3.01
N LYS A 19 3.45 -24.03 2.84
CA LYS A 19 4.74 -24.72 2.66
C LYS A 19 5.43 -24.28 1.37
N ALA A 20 4.69 -24.19 0.26
CA ALA A 20 5.21 -23.72 -1.02
C ALA A 20 5.66 -22.26 -0.95
N VAL A 21 4.85 -21.39 -0.34
CA VAL A 21 5.18 -19.97 -0.11
C VAL A 21 6.46 -19.82 0.71
N LEU A 22 6.58 -20.53 1.85
CA LEU A 22 7.77 -20.44 2.68
C LEU A 22 9.02 -20.98 1.96
N GLY A 23 8.88 -22.06 1.19
CA GLY A 23 9.95 -22.56 0.33
C GLY A 23 10.39 -21.53 -0.71
N GLN A 24 9.44 -20.88 -1.36
CA GLN A 24 9.71 -19.91 -2.42
C GLN A 24 10.28 -18.58 -1.91
N SER A 25 9.91 -18.17 -0.69
CA SER A 25 10.41 -16.94 -0.07
C SER A 25 11.94 -16.88 0.05
N LYS A 26 12.59 -18.04 0.17
CA LYS A 26 14.06 -18.16 0.25
C LYS A 26 14.77 -17.78 -1.05
N HIS A 27 14.06 -17.74 -2.18
CA HIS A 27 14.61 -17.41 -3.49
C HIS A 27 14.48 -15.91 -3.83
N LEU A 28 13.85 -15.12 -2.96
CA LEU A 28 13.75 -13.67 -3.17
C LEU A 28 15.13 -13.03 -3.05
N ARG A 29 15.50 -12.24 -4.05
CA ARG A 29 16.76 -11.49 -4.06
C ARG A 29 16.69 -10.29 -3.12
N PRO A 30 17.81 -9.87 -2.52
CA PRO A 30 17.91 -8.57 -1.86
C PRO A 30 17.49 -7.42 -2.77
N ILE A 31 17.07 -6.31 -2.19
CA ILE A 31 16.72 -5.11 -2.95
C ILE A 31 17.96 -4.53 -3.65
N THR A 32 17.74 -3.89 -4.78
CA THR A 32 18.79 -3.27 -5.58
C THR A 32 19.18 -1.90 -5.03
N LYS A 33 20.40 -1.44 -5.34
CA LYS A 33 20.83 -0.07 -5.04
C LYS A 33 19.89 0.99 -5.62
N THR A 34 19.29 0.72 -6.78
CA THR A 34 18.32 1.63 -7.42
C THR A 34 17.05 1.75 -6.60
N GLN A 35 16.51 0.63 -6.11
CA GLN A 35 15.34 0.63 -5.21
C GLN A 35 15.65 1.35 -3.90
N SER A 36 16.83 1.12 -3.30
CA SER A 36 17.25 1.83 -2.08
C SER A 36 17.38 3.34 -2.29
N LYS A 37 17.96 3.76 -3.43
CA LYS A 37 18.07 5.19 -3.78
C LYS A 37 16.71 5.83 -4.01
N TRP A 38 15.80 5.13 -4.69
CA TRP A 38 14.43 5.59 -4.88
C TRP A 38 13.71 5.75 -3.54
N ALA A 39 13.79 4.75 -2.66
CA ALA A 39 13.13 4.82 -1.35
C ALA A 39 13.65 6.00 -0.50
N PHE A 40 14.97 6.25 -0.50
CA PHE A 40 15.53 7.42 0.16
C PHE A 40 15.07 8.75 -0.44
N ARG A 41 14.68 8.80 -1.71
CA ARG A 41 14.32 10.04 -2.41
C ARG A 41 12.84 10.36 -2.41
N GLU A 42 12.01 9.33 -2.51
CA GLU A 42 10.58 9.49 -2.71
C GLU A 42 9.76 9.21 -1.45
N CYS A 43 10.31 8.43 -0.51
CA CYS A 43 9.55 7.98 0.66
C CYS A 43 9.87 8.77 1.95
N ILE A 44 10.77 9.75 1.94
CA ILE A 44 11.05 10.54 3.14
C ILE A 44 11.08 12.03 2.80
N ASP A 45 10.92 12.85 3.83
CA ASP A 45 11.10 14.29 3.69
C ASP A 45 12.59 14.64 3.69
N HIS A 46 12.95 15.64 2.90
CA HIS A 46 14.31 16.14 2.81
C HIS A 46 14.40 17.56 3.36
N PHE A 47 15.32 17.78 4.30
CA PHE A 47 15.39 19.04 5.05
C PHE A 47 16.70 19.80 4.86
N ALA A 48 16.59 21.12 4.96
CA ALA A 48 17.70 22.02 5.20
C ALA A 48 17.46 22.68 6.57
N TYR A 49 18.28 22.36 7.56
CA TYR A 49 18.15 22.96 8.88
C TYR A 49 18.87 24.31 8.92
N ARG A 50 18.11 25.38 9.14
CA ARG A 50 18.59 26.75 9.22
C ARG A 50 18.64 27.20 10.69
N LEU A 51 19.72 27.87 11.08
CA LEU A 51 19.82 28.59 12.35
C LEU A 51 19.34 30.04 12.15
N PRO A 52 18.90 30.75 13.21
CA PRO A 52 18.37 32.12 13.07
C PRO A 52 19.35 33.11 12.40
N LYS A 53 20.66 32.91 12.59
CA LYS A 53 21.73 33.70 11.95
C LYS A 53 22.02 33.30 10.48
N GLY A 54 21.15 32.52 9.84
CA GLY A 54 21.25 32.17 8.42
C GLY A 54 22.10 30.95 8.07
N ARG A 55 22.95 30.44 8.99
CA ARG A 55 23.70 29.19 8.75
C ARG A 55 22.73 28.04 8.50
N THR A 56 22.81 27.46 7.31
CA THR A 56 21.93 26.41 6.83
C THR A 56 22.74 25.16 6.50
N THR A 57 22.20 24.00 6.86
CA THR A 57 22.86 22.70 6.62
C THR A 57 21.89 21.75 5.93
N CYS A 58 22.32 21.17 4.82
CA CYS A 58 21.60 20.10 4.15
C CYS A 58 21.63 18.83 5.00
N MET A 59 20.46 18.28 5.32
CA MET A 59 20.34 17.08 6.15
C MET A 59 20.63 15.78 5.39
N ASP A 60 20.69 15.82 4.04
CA ASP A 60 21.04 14.66 3.22
C ASP A 60 22.54 14.43 3.10
N CYS A 61 23.32 15.49 2.84
CA CYS A 61 24.75 15.39 2.54
C CYS A 61 25.66 16.09 3.55
N GLY A 62 25.10 16.86 4.49
CA GLY A 62 25.86 17.58 5.52
C GLY A 62 26.47 18.90 5.06
N HIS A 63 26.39 19.26 3.77
CA HIS A 63 26.92 20.52 3.27
C HIS A 63 26.26 21.72 3.98
N SER A 64 27.07 22.72 4.36
CA SER A 64 26.60 23.90 5.07
C SER A 64 26.97 25.18 4.31
N TRP A 65 26.06 26.15 4.33
CA TRP A 65 26.21 27.46 3.69
C TRP A 65 25.47 28.53 4.49
N VAL A 66 25.63 29.79 4.12
CA VAL A 66 24.87 30.91 4.69
C VAL A 66 23.71 31.26 3.75
N MET A 67 22.52 31.37 4.32
CA MET A 67 21.31 31.77 3.62
C MET A 67 20.78 33.08 4.20
N ASP A 68 20.93 34.16 3.43
CA ASP A 68 20.65 35.52 3.86
C ASP A 68 19.16 35.76 4.16
N LYS A 69 18.27 35.17 3.37
CA LYS A 69 16.82 35.27 3.54
C LYS A 69 16.21 33.91 3.85
N GLN A 70 15.29 33.87 4.81
CA GLN A 70 14.48 32.67 5.05
C GLN A 70 13.63 32.37 3.80
N ARG A 71 13.54 31.08 3.46
CA ARG A 71 12.71 30.54 2.38
C ARG A 71 12.05 29.28 2.90
N GLU A 72 10.96 28.85 2.29
CA GLU A 72 10.31 27.57 2.63
C GLU A 72 11.06 26.36 2.05
N THR A 73 11.67 26.53 0.87
CA THR A 73 12.42 25.47 0.19
C THR A 73 13.73 26.01 -0.39
N CYS A 74 14.68 25.10 -0.59
CA CYS A 74 15.95 25.39 -1.25
C CYS A 74 16.49 24.16 -1.99
N THR A 75 17.49 24.34 -2.83
CA THR A 75 18.21 23.23 -3.48
C THR A 75 19.64 23.20 -2.98
N CYS A 76 20.11 22.04 -2.52
CA CYS A 76 21.50 21.88 -2.12
C CYS A 76 22.42 21.97 -3.34
N THR A 77 23.46 22.80 -3.27
CA THR A 77 24.45 22.97 -4.35
C THR A 77 25.29 21.71 -4.59
N VAL A 78 25.51 20.89 -3.56
CA VAL A 78 26.36 19.69 -3.62
C VAL A 78 25.58 18.45 -4.08
N CYS A 79 24.50 18.10 -3.38
CA CYS A 79 23.75 16.88 -3.69
C CYS A 79 22.55 17.11 -4.62
N ARG A 80 22.24 18.37 -4.95
CA ARG A 80 21.12 18.80 -5.82
C ARG A 80 19.73 18.39 -5.32
N ALA A 81 19.63 17.92 -4.07
CA ALA A 81 18.34 17.62 -3.46
C ALA A 81 17.54 18.91 -3.25
N LYS A 82 16.24 18.83 -3.53
CA LYS A 82 15.27 19.85 -3.11
C LYS A 82 14.94 19.60 -1.65
N LEU A 83 15.03 20.63 -0.82
CA LEU A 83 14.96 20.54 0.62
C LEU A 83 13.91 21.52 1.16
N GLN A 84 13.10 21.07 2.11
CA GLN A 84 12.27 21.93 2.95
C GLN A 84 13.15 22.60 4.01
N VAL A 85 13.13 23.92 4.08
CA VAL A 85 13.94 24.68 5.03
C VAL A 85 13.19 24.74 6.36
N LYS A 86 13.80 24.22 7.42
CA LYS A 86 13.27 24.28 8.79
C LYS A 86 14.20 25.11 9.64
N GLU A 87 13.70 26.20 10.21
CA GLU A 87 14.45 26.96 11.21
C GLU A 87 14.45 26.19 12.54
N THR A 88 15.61 25.68 12.95
CA THR A 88 15.72 24.84 14.15
C THR A 88 17.15 24.70 14.67
N TYR A 89 17.28 24.61 15.99
CA TYR A 89 18.52 24.24 16.68
C TYR A 89 18.77 22.73 16.73
N GLU A 90 17.78 21.90 16.38
CA GLU A 90 17.94 20.45 16.30
C GLU A 90 19.16 20.09 15.43
N ARG A 91 19.94 19.12 15.89
CA ARG A 91 21.13 18.65 15.16
C ARG A 91 20.93 17.34 14.45
N LYS A 92 20.02 16.52 14.96
CA LYS A 92 19.75 15.16 14.51
C LYS A 92 18.27 15.04 14.18
N LEU A 93 17.97 14.25 13.15
CA LEU A 93 16.63 13.87 12.78
C LEU A 93 16.67 12.38 12.42
N GLN A 94 15.71 11.63 12.93
CA GLN A 94 15.48 10.26 12.50
C GLN A 94 14.10 10.17 11.84
N GLN A 95 14.07 9.67 10.62
CA GLN A 95 12.82 9.38 9.91
C GLN A 95 12.67 7.87 9.75
N LYS A 96 11.43 7.40 9.83
CA LYS A 96 11.05 6.02 9.59
C LYS A 96 9.88 6.01 8.63
N GLN A 97 10.05 5.38 7.47
CA GLN A 97 8.98 5.23 6.50
C GLN A 97 8.90 3.80 5.99
N TYR A 98 7.69 3.31 5.76
CA TYR A 98 7.50 2.09 4.98
C TYR A 98 7.47 2.37 3.48
N PHE A 99 7.91 1.39 2.71
CA PHE A 99 7.68 1.36 1.27
C PHE A 99 7.52 -0.09 0.82
N THR A 100 6.99 -0.28 -0.38
CA THR A 100 6.72 -1.61 -0.92
C THR A 100 7.36 -1.84 -2.28
N LEU A 101 7.64 -3.10 -2.58
CA LEU A 101 8.07 -3.56 -3.89
C LEU A 101 7.13 -4.67 -4.37
N LEU A 102 6.53 -4.48 -5.54
CA LEU A 102 5.75 -5.51 -6.20
C LEU A 102 6.64 -6.33 -7.15
N THR A 103 6.58 -7.66 -7.06
CA THR A 103 7.37 -8.56 -7.89
C THR A 103 6.68 -9.91 -8.03
N THR A 104 7.24 -10.79 -8.84
CA THR A 104 6.88 -12.21 -8.88
C THR A 104 8.02 -13.07 -8.33
N CYS A 105 7.70 -14.25 -7.84
CA CYS A 105 8.68 -15.27 -7.47
C CYS A 105 8.09 -16.66 -7.70
N GLY A 106 8.63 -17.40 -8.68
CA GLY A 106 7.96 -18.59 -9.21
C GLY A 106 6.60 -18.20 -9.81
N GLU A 107 5.55 -18.93 -9.47
CA GLU A 107 4.17 -18.67 -9.92
C GLU A 107 3.43 -17.65 -9.06
N PHE A 108 4.05 -17.14 -8.00
CA PHE A 108 3.39 -16.27 -7.04
C PHE A 108 3.56 -14.80 -7.39
N GLN A 109 2.47 -14.04 -7.20
CA GLN A 109 2.54 -12.60 -7.03
C GLN A 109 3.04 -12.29 -5.61
N VAL A 110 3.97 -11.36 -5.47
CA VAL A 110 4.58 -11.01 -4.18
C VAL A 110 4.59 -9.49 -3.99
N LEU A 111 4.07 -9.03 -2.87
CA LEU A 111 4.23 -7.65 -2.40
C LEU A 111 5.15 -7.67 -1.18
N ARG A 112 6.34 -7.10 -1.32
CA ARG A 112 7.36 -7.02 -0.27
C ARG A 112 7.26 -5.69 0.44
N MET A 113 7.35 -5.71 1.76
CA MET A 113 7.20 -4.55 2.64
C MET A 113 8.52 -4.29 3.36
N PHE A 114 8.96 -3.03 3.32
CA PHE A 114 10.23 -2.61 3.89
C PHE A 114 10.03 -1.44 4.84
N LEU A 115 10.81 -1.41 5.91
CA LEU A 115 11.00 -0.25 6.77
C LEU A 115 12.33 0.42 6.39
N LEU A 116 12.26 1.67 5.94
CA LEU A 116 13.39 2.57 5.76
C LEU A 116 13.58 3.38 7.05
N ILE A 117 14.79 3.32 7.61
CA ILE A 117 15.22 4.15 8.74
C ILE A 117 16.34 5.05 8.25
N VAL A 118 16.17 6.37 8.39
CA VAL A 118 17.15 7.36 7.97
C VAL A 118 17.58 8.20 9.15
N GLY A 119 18.86 8.13 9.48
CA GLY A 119 19.51 9.03 10.43
C GLY A 119 20.17 10.18 9.69
N MET A 120 19.77 11.41 10.03
CA MET A 120 20.33 12.63 9.47
C MET A 120 20.96 13.46 10.58
N GLU A 121 22.18 13.95 10.36
CA GLU A 121 22.89 14.79 11.33
C GLU A 121 23.57 15.96 10.61
N LYS A 122 23.47 17.16 11.19
CA LYS A 122 24.14 18.36 10.67
C LYS A 122 25.63 18.09 10.48
N GLY A 123 26.12 18.28 9.25
CA GLY A 123 27.54 18.10 8.90
C GLY A 123 27.91 16.69 8.42
N TYR A 124 26.99 15.73 8.49
CA TYR A 124 27.22 14.36 8.04
C TYR A 124 26.27 13.97 6.92
N LYS A 125 26.72 13.02 6.10
CA LYS A 125 25.86 12.38 5.10
C LYS A 125 24.83 11.50 5.80
N ALA A 126 23.58 11.56 5.36
CA ALA A 126 22.51 10.74 5.88
C ALA A 126 22.85 9.24 5.78
N GLN A 127 22.52 8.51 6.85
CA GLN A 127 22.72 7.07 6.95
C GLN A 127 21.37 6.36 6.82
N THR A 128 21.32 5.37 5.93
CA THR A 128 20.09 4.62 5.63
C THR A 128 20.23 3.17 6.06
N SER A 129 19.23 2.66 6.77
CA SER A 129 19.03 1.24 7.03
C SER A 129 17.69 0.81 6.44
N ILE A 130 17.67 -0.32 5.75
CA ILE A 130 16.44 -0.86 5.15
C ILE A 130 16.26 -2.29 5.65
N ILE A 131 15.08 -2.56 6.21
CA ILE A 131 14.72 -3.85 6.78
C ILE A 131 13.48 -4.35 6.05
N GLU A 132 13.53 -5.55 5.48
CA GLU A 132 12.33 -6.21 4.96
C GLU A 132 11.53 -6.76 6.14
N ILE A 133 10.33 -6.22 6.35
CA ILE A 133 9.49 -6.60 7.49
C ILE A 133 8.53 -7.73 7.14
N GLY A 134 8.15 -7.87 5.87
CA GLY A 134 7.28 -8.96 5.46
C GLY A 134 6.88 -8.92 4.00
N GLN A 135 6.09 -9.92 3.63
CA GLN A 135 5.74 -10.24 2.26
C GLN A 135 4.31 -10.79 2.23
N TYR A 136 3.47 -10.24 1.37
CA TYR A 136 2.23 -10.87 0.96
C TYR A 136 2.46 -11.71 -0.29
N TRP A 137 1.90 -12.90 -0.30
CA TRP A 137 2.00 -13.87 -1.38
C TRP A 137 0.63 -14.26 -1.87
N TRP A 138 0.41 -14.21 -3.18
CA TRP A 138 -0.81 -14.71 -3.83
C TRP A 138 -0.48 -15.76 -4.87
N ASN A 139 -1.28 -16.84 -4.88
CA ASN A 139 -1.30 -17.75 -6.01
C ASN A 139 -2.35 -17.33 -7.06
N MET A 140 -2.43 -18.07 -8.16
CA MET A 140 -3.35 -17.80 -9.25
C MET A 140 -4.85 -17.85 -8.87
N GLN A 141 -5.22 -18.53 -7.77
CA GLN A 141 -6.60 -18.60 -7.27
C GLN A 141 -6.91 -17.51 -6.23
N GLY A 142 -6.00 -16.55 -6.02
CA GLY A 142 -6.17 -15.49 -5.03
C GLY A 142 -5.98 -15.92 -3.57
N ARG A 143 -5.51 -17.15 -3.31
CA ARG A 143 -5.15 -17.57 -1.95
C ARG A 143 -3.96 -16.74 -1.48
N LYS A 144 -4.09 -16.16 -0.30
CA LYS A 144 -3.12 -15.24 0.30
C LYS A 144 -2.39 -15.87 1.48
N ALA A 145 -1.08 -15.67 1.58
CA ALA A 145 -0.28 -15.94 2.77
C ALA A 145 0.66 -14.77 3.11
N VAL A 146 1.05 -14.67 4.38
CA VAL A 146 1.99 -13.65 4.87
C VAL A 146 3.24 -14.33 5.39
N VAL A 147 4.40 -13.90 4.90
CA VAL A 147 5.73 -14.25 5.43
C VAL A 147 6.34 -12.98 6.02
N ALA A 148 6.54 -12.92 7.33
CA ALA A 148 6.97 -11.70 7.99
C ALA A 148 7.81 -11.95 9.25
N ILE A 149 8.61 -10.94 9.62
CA ILE A 149 9.20 -10.86 10.97
C ILE A 149 8.07 -10.64 11.98
N GLN A 150 8.26 -11.10 13.21
CA GLN A 150 7.21 -11.05 14.20
C GLN A 150 6.90 -9.60 14.62
N ARG A 151 5.64 -9.19 14.50
CA ARG A 151 5.09 -8.03 15.22
C ARG A 151 5.05 -8.35 16.72
N VAL A 152 5.66 -7.50 17.54
CA VAL A 152 5.59 -7.56 19.02
C VAL A 152 4.37 -6.76 19.47
N LEU A 153 3.88 -6.88 20.70
CA LEU A 153 2.85 -5.96 21.19
C LEU A 153 3.48 -4.57 21.41
N GLY A 154 2.83 -3.49 20.95
CA GLY A 154 3.32 -2.13 21.20
C GLY A 154 2.49 -1.05 20.52
N HIS A 155 2.54 0.17 21.07
CA HIS A 155 1.77 1.33 20.59
C HIS A 155 2.11 1.76 19.17
N TYR A 156 3.37 1.63 18.75
CA TYR A 156 3.80 2.05 17.41
C TYR A 156 3.73 0.91 16.40
N VAL A 157 3.33 1.23 15.17
CA VAL A 157 3.23 0.27 14.06
C VAL A 157 4.55 -0.45 13.78
N ASP A 158 5.68 0.22 14.01
CA ASP A 158 7.05 -0.25 13.75
C ASP A 158 7.66 -1.10 14.86
N THR A 159 6.86 -1.60 15.79
CA THR A 159 7.36 -2.43 16.88
C THR A 159 7.44 -3.90 16.47
N PHE A 160 8.51 -4.25 15.75
CA PHE A 160 8.83 -5.60 15.29
C PHE A 160 10.01 -6.22 16.06
N SER A 161 10.03 -7.55 16.12
CA SER A 161 11.19 -8.31 16.57
C SER A 161 12.17 -8.43 15.40
N TYR A 162 13.04 -7.41 15.25
CA TYR A 162 13.97 -7.28 14.13
C TYR A 162 14.98 -8.43 13.98
N TYR A 163 15.21 -9.19 15.05
CA TYR A 163 16.08 -10.38 15.04
C TYR A 163 15.31 -11.69 14.86
N SER A 164 13.98 -11.64 14.74
CA SER A 164 13.18 -12.83 14.48
C SER A 164 13.27 -13.23 13.01
N PRO A 165 13.34 -14.55 12.70
CA PRO A 165 13.31 -15.00 11.33
C PRO A 165 11.94 -14.69 10.70
N MET A 166 11.95 -14.44 9.39
CA MET A 166 10.72 -14.44 8.60
C MET A 166 10.08 -15.83 8.66
N ALA A 167 8.79 -15.85 9.01
CA ALA A 167 8.01 -17.07 9.08
C ALA A 167 6.59 -16.78 8.58
N ILE A 168 5.81 -17.84 8.38
CA ILE A 168 4.38 -17.69 8.17
C ILE A 168 3.78 -16.96 9.38
N ARG A 169 2.98 -15.93 9.14
CA ARG A 169 2.29 -15.16 10.17
C ARG A 169 0.81 -15.01 9.83
N ASN A 170 -0.01 -14.82 10.85
CA ASN A 170 -1.34 -14.26 10.64
C ASN A 170 -1.21 -12.80 10.20
N ASP A 171 -2.12 -12.39 9.34
CA ASP A 171 -2.23 -11.00 8.89
C ASP A 171 -2.61 -10.09 10.08
N ASN A 172 -2.19 -8.82 10.04
CA ASN A 172 -2.53 -7.83 11.07
C ASN A 172 -2.45 -6.41 10.52
N GLU A 173 -2.96 -5.45 11.30
CA GLU A 173 -3.02 -4.03 10.93
C GLU A 173 -1.64 -3.43 10.61
N ALA A 174 -0.57 -3.86 11.27
CA ALA A 174 0.77 -3.33 11.01
C ALA A 174 1.30 -3.75 9.64
N TYR A 175 1.07 -5.00 9.23
CA TYR A 175 1.40 -5.45 7.88
C TYR A 175 0.52 -4.77 6.83
N GLN A 176 -0.77 -4.60 7.13
CA GLN A 176 -1.72 -3.91 6.22
C GLN A 176 -1.32 -2.45 6.01
N TYR A 177 -0.96 -1.74 7.09
CA TYR A 177 -0.46 -0.36 7.04
C TYR A 177 0.80 -0.25 6.18
N ALA A 178 1.78 -1.13 6.42
CA ALA A 178 3.01 -1.14 5.63
C ALA A 178 2.75 -1.48 4.14
N ALA A 179 1.80 -2.37 3.86
CA ALA A 179 1.44 -2.74 2.49
C ALA A 179 0.74 -1.63 1.70
N TYR A 180 0.10 -0.68 2.38
CA TYR A 180 -0.49 0.49 1.72
C TYR A 180 0.53 1.59 1.38
N SER A 181 1.77 1.42 1.84
CA SER A 181 2.81 2.42 1.60
C SER A 181 3.26 2.46 0.14
N GLN A 182 3.91 3.55 -0.23
CA GLN A 182 4.32 3.83 -1.61
C GLN A 182 5.07 2.65 -2.24
N THR A 183 4.66 2.30 -3.47
CA THR A 183 5.25 1.18 -4.21
C THR A 183 6.30 1.68 -5.19
N TYR A 184 7.45 1.01 -5.26
CA TYR A 184 8.46 1.31 -6.29
C TYR A 184 7.88 1.11 -7.70
N PRO A 185 7.93 2.12 -8.58
CA PRO A 185 7.14 2.14 -9.82
C PRO A 185 7.57 1.11 -10.88
N LYS A 186 8.78 0.54 -10.78
CA LYS A 186 9.25 -0.50 -11.71
C LYS A 186 9.09 -1.87 -11.06
N PHE A 187 7.95 -2.50 -11.30
CA PHE A 187 7.58 -3.77 -10.70
C PHE A 187 7.23 -4.85 -11.72
N LYS A 188 7.04 -6.08 -11.22
CA LYS A 188 6.58 -7.23 -12.02
C LYS A 188 5.26 -7.75 -11.47
N VAL A 189 4.38 -8.13 -12.39
CA VAL A 189 3.11 -8.79 -12.08
C VAL A 189 2.95 -10.08 -12.85
N THR A 190 2.15 -11.01 -12.32
CA THR A 190 1.83 -12.25 -13.02
C THR A 190 0.91 -12.01 -14.21
N ASP A 191 0.98 -12.87 -15.22
CA ASP A 191 0.14 -12.78 -16.42
C ASP A 191 -1.35 -12.88 -16.10
N ILE A 192 -1.70 -13.60 -15.04
CA ILE A 192 -3.10 -13.75 -14.60
C ILE A 192 -3.62 -12.44 -14.01
N LEU A 193 -2.80 -11.73 -13.23
CA LEU A 193 -3.19 -10.41 -12.71
C LEU A 193 -3.39 -9.40 -13.85
N ARG A 194 -2.53 -9.45 -14.88
CA ARG A 194 -2.69 -8.66 -16.12
C ARG A 194 -3.96 -9.02 -16.87
N ARG A 195 -4.19 -10.32 -17.11
CA ARG A 195 -5.37 -10.83 -17.79
C ARG A 195 -6.66 -10.39 -17.09
N ASN A 196 -6.64 -10.31 -15.76
CA ASN A 196 -7.79 -9.90 -14.96
C ASN A 196 -7.96 -8.37 -14.86
N GLY A 197 -7.16 -7.59 -15.61
CA GLY A 197 -7.39 -6.16 -15.85
C GLY A 197 -6.42 -5.19 -15.19
N PHE A 198 -5.39 -5.66 -14.48
CA PHE A 198 -4.43 -4.78 -13.82
C PHE A 198 -3.53 -4.00 -14.81
N LYS A 199 -3.58 -2.66 -14.78
CA LYS A 199 -2.90 -1.74 -15.70
C LYS A 199 -1.83 -0.87 -15.03
N ASP A 200 -1.06 -1.44 -14.11
CA ASP A 200 0.04 -0.76 -13.39
C ASP A 200 -0.38 0.41 -12.50
N ASP A 201 -1.67 0.53 -12.21
CA ASP A 201 -2.23 1.51 -11.28
C ASP A 201 -3.07 0.78 -10.23
N PHE A 202 -2.95 1.24 -9.00
CA PHE A 202 -3.72 0.76 -7.85
C PHE A 202 -4.98 1.58 -7.61
N HIS A 203 -5.13 2.73 -8.28
CA HIS A 203 -6.33 3.57 -8.22
C HIS A 203 -6.76 3.94 -6.80
N ASP A 204 -5.79 4.29 -5.94
CA ASP A 204 -5.98 4.58 -4.51
C ASP A 204 -6.59 3.43 -3.68
N ILE A 205 -6.70 2.22 -4.25
CA ILE A 205 -7.11 1.00 -3.56
C ILE A 205 -5.85 0.33 -3.00
N ALA A 206 -5.93 -0.17 -1.77
CA ALA A 206 -4.80 -0.86 -1.17
C ALA A 206 -4.33 -2.05 -2.03
N PRO A 207 -3.02 -2.20 -2.31
CA PRO A 207 -2.50 -3.28 -3.14
C PRO A 207 -2.97 -4.67 -2.70
N THR A 208 -3.04 -4.89 -1.39
CA THR A 208 -3.50 -6.14 -0.81
C THR A 208 -4.98 -6.43 -1.10
N THR A 209 -5.82 -5.41 -1.10
CA THR A 209 -7.25 -5.50 -1.43
C THR A 209 -7.44 -5.70 -2.93
N LEU A 210 -6.82 -4.86 -3.76
CA LEU A 210 -6.99 -4.90 -5.20
C LEU A 210 -6.47 -6.22 -5.80
N ILE A 211 -5.25 -6.64 -5.45
CA ILE A 211 -4.67 -7.88 -5.98
C ILE A 211 -5.50 -9.09 -5.56
N SER A 212 -5.94 -9.14 -4.30
CA SER A 212 -6.80 -10.24 -3.84
C SER A 212 -8.09 -10.28 -4.64
N ALA A 213 -8.78 -9.14 -4.78
CA ALA A 213 -10.04 -9.04 -5.50
C ALA A 213 -9.90 -9.45 -6.98
N LEU A 214 -8.89 -8.94 -7.68
CA LEU A 214 -8.67 -9.29 -9.08
C LEU A 214 -8.34 -10.78 -9.28
N LEU A 215 -7.75 -11.46 -8.30
CA LEU A 215 -7.41 -12.88 -8.40
C LEU A 215 -8.54 -13.82 -7.95
N SER A 216 -9.47 -13.37 -7.09
CA SER A 216 -10.50 -14.23 -6.51
C SER A 216 -11.94 -13.88 -6.92
N ASP A 217 -12.20 -12.69 -7.44
CA ASP A 217 -13.56 -12.21 -7.73
C ASP A 217 -13.70 -11.69 -9.17
N SER A 218 -14.46 -12.43 -9.99
CA SER A 218 -14.71 -12.07 -11.40
C SER A 218 -15.48 -10.77 -11.57
N ARG A 219 -16.19 -10.30 -10.54
CA ARG A 219 -16.89 -9.01 -10.56
C ARG A 219 -15.89 -7.86 -10.50
N ALA A 220 -14.82 -8.00 -9.71
CA ALA A 220 -13.74 -7.02 -9.65
C ALA A 220 -13.04 -6.89 -10.99
N GLU A 221 -12.73 -8.02 -11.65
CA GLU A 221 -12.24 -8.06 -13.03
C GLU A 221 -13.19 -7.33 -14.00
N THR A 222 -14.50 -7.59 -13.89
CA THR A 222 -15.51 -6.96 -14.76
C THR A 222 -15.50 -5.44 -14.62
N LEU A 223 -15.54 -4.92 -13.39
CA LEU A 223 -15.52 -3.48 -13.12
C LEU A 223 -14.20 -2.83 -13.56
N MET A 224 -13.08 -3.48 -13.28
CA MET A 224 -11.75 -3.02 -13.67
C MET A 224 -11.63 -2.92 -15.20
N LYS A 225 -12.02 -3.96 -15.93
CA LYS A 225 -11.97 -3.97 -17.40
C LYS A 225 -12.91 -2.96 -18.04
N ALA A 226 -14.05 -2.71 -17.42
CA ALA A 226 -15.00 -1.69 -17.83
C ALA A 226 -14.58 -0.26 -17.46
N GLY A 227 -13.46 -0.07 -16.74
CA GLY A 227 -13.01 1.24 -16.28
C GLY A 227 -13.87 1.87 -15.19
N ARG A 228 -14.75 1.10 -14.54
CA ARG A 228 -15.65 1.57 -13.47
C ARG A 228 -14.93 1.57 -12.12
N ILE A 229 -13.85 2.36 -12.03
CA ILE A 229 -12.91 2.38 -10.89
C ILE A 229 -13.58 2.83 -9.59
N GLU A 230 -14.41 3.87 -9.63
CA GLU A 230 -15.15 4.35 -8.45
C GLU A 230 -16.11 3.29 -7.90
N HIS A 231 -16.78 2.54 -8.79
CA HIS A 231 -17.69 1.47 -8.39
C HIS A 231 -16.90 0.31 -7.77
N LEU A 232 -15.75 -0.03 -8.36
CA LEU A 232 -14.85 -1.04 -7.81
C LEU A 232 -14.39 -0.63 -6.40
N ARG A 233 -13.94 0.61 -6.23
CA ARG A 233 -13.47 1.13 -4.93
C ARG A 233 -14.58 1.05 -3.88
N TYR A 234 -15.80 1.47 -4.22
CA TYR A 234 -16.97 1.40 -3.33
C TYR A 234 -17.24 -0.04 -2.87
N PHE A 235 -17.36 -0.98 -3.81
CA PHE A 235 -17.69 -2.37 -3.47
C PHE A 235 -16.57 -3.12 -2.74
N LEU A 236 -15.29 -2.75 -2.97
CA LEU A 236 -14.17 -3.34 -2.23
C LEU A 236 -14.10 -2.85 -0.77
N ASN A 237 -14.60 -1.64 -0.49
CA ASN A 237 -14.73 -1.14 0.89
C ASN A 237 -15.93 -1.77 1.61
N SER A 238 -16.95 -2.21 0.87
CA SER A 238 -18.14 -2.88 1.43
C SER A 238 -18.45 -4.22 0.74
N PRO A 239 -17.74 -5.32 1.07
CA PRO A 239 -17.91 -6.60 0.38
C PRO A 239 -19.33 -7.19 0.45
N ARG A 240 -20.06 -6.95 1.56
CA ARG A 240 -21.46 -7.40 1.71
C ARG A 240 -22.40 -6.71 0.74
N ASP A 241 -22.11 -5.46 0.42
CA ASP A 241 -22.87 -4.66 -0.54
C ASP A 241 -22.67 -5.22 -1.94
N PHE A 242 -21.45 -5.66 -2.26
CA PHE A 242 -21.15 -6.24 -3.57
C PHE A 242 -22.08 -7.43 -3.88
N ASP A 243 -22.28 -8.36 -2.94
CA ASP A 243 -23.18 -9.50 -3.13
C ASP A 243 -24.65 -9.04 -3.27
N SER A 244 -25.05 -8.08 -2.44
CA SER A 244 -26.42 -7.60 -2.35
C SER A 244 -26.85 -6.83 -3.61
N TYR A 245 -25.98 -6.02 -4.20
CA TYR A 245 -26.33 -5.13 -5.31
C TYR A 245 -26.00 -5.70 -6.69
N TRP A 246 -25.13 -6.72 -6.81
CA TRP A 246 -24.60 -7.15 -8.11
C TRP A 246 -25.66 -7.52 -9.14
N LYS A 247 -26.75 -8.17 -8.72
CA LYS A 247 -27.86 -8.53 -9.64
C LYS A 247 -28.52 -7.27 -10.21
N SER A 248 -28.87 -6.30 -9.37
CA SER A 248 -29.48 -5.03 -9.77
C SER A 248 -28.50 -4.20 -10.61
N TYR A 249 -27.23 -4.18 -10.24
CA TYR A 249 -26.16 -3.47 -10.96
C TYR A 249 -26.04 -3.99 -12.40
N LYS A 250 -26.05 -5.31 -12.59
CA LYS A 250 -26.05 -5.92 -13.94
C LYS A 250 -27.28 -5.57 -14.75
N ILE A 251 -28.43 -5.32 -14.13
CA ILE A 251 -29.67 -4.95 -14.83
C ILE A 251 -29.60 -3.49 -15.28
N ALA A 252 -29.19 -2.59 -14.38
CA ALA A 252 -28.94 -1.19 -14.70
C ALA A 252 -27.95 -1.06 -15.88
N ASN A 253 -26.80 -1.72 -15.80
CA ASN A 253 -25.79 -1.66 -16.87
C ASN A 253 -26.27 -2.26 -18.20
N ARG A 254 -27.08 -3.34 -18.18
CA ARG A 254 -27.67 -3.91 -19.41
C ARG A 254 -28.74 -3.02 -20.03
N SER A 255 -29.37 -2.17 -19.23
CA SER A 255 -30.38 -1.21 -19.68
C SER A 255 -29.76 0.07 -20.22
N GLY A 256 -28.43 0.16 -20.29
CA GLY A 256 -27.72 1.37 -20.71
C GLY A 256 -27.74 2.49 -19.66
N TYR A 257 -28.16 2.21 -18.42
CA TYR A 257 -28.21 3.20 -17.36
C TYR A 257 -26.82 3.50 -16.84
N GLU A 258 -26.43 4.77 -16.87
CA GLU A 258 -25.18 5.25 -16.29
C GLU A 258 -25.38 5.62 -14.82
N ILE A 259 -24.81 4.80 -13.94
CA ILE A 259 -24.74 5.09 -12.51
C ILE A 259 -23.59 6.09 -12.31
N THR A 260 -23.92 7.36 -12.09
CA THR A 260 -22.92 8.42 -11.87
C THR A 260 -22.42 8.48 -10.43
N ASP A 261 -23.26 8.09 -9.47
CA ASP A 261 -22.94 8.02 -8.04
C ASP A 261 -23.36 6.64 -7.51
N ILE A 262 -22.37 5.78 -7.27
CA ILE A 262 -22.60 4.41 -6.84
C ILE A 262 -23.15 4.33 -5.41
N SER A 263 -22.77 5.25 -4.54
CA SER A 263 -23.23 5.27 -3.15
C SER A 263 -24.70 5.63 -3.11
N LEU A 264 -25.06 6.75 -3.76
CA LEU A 264 -26.45 7.21 -3.84
C LEU A 264 -27.34 6.18 -4.53
N TRP A 265 -26.83 5.52 -5.58
CA TRP A 265 -27.59 4.48 -6.27
C TRP A 265 -27.83 3.25 -5.38
N CYS A 266 -26.86 2.85 -4.56
CA CYS A 266 -27.06 1.77 -3.59
C CYS A 266 -28.13 2.14 -2.54
N ASP A 267 -28.09 3.36 -2.00
CA ASP A 267 -29.10 3.85 -1.05
C ASP A 267 -30.50 3.90 -1.67
N TYR A 268 -30.58 4.30 -2.94
CA TYR A 268 -31.82 4.27 -3.72
C TYR A 268 -32.36 2.85 -3.89
N VAL A 269 -31.51 1.88 -4.23
CA VAL A 269 -31.90 0.47 -4.34
C VAL A 269 -32.41 -0.08 -3.01
N ASP A 270 -31.81 0.30 -1.89
CA ASP A 270 -32.29 -0.08 -0.56
C ASP A 270 -33.64 0.56 -0.22
N THR A 271 -33.86 1.81 -0.64
CA THR A 271 -35.16 2.47 -0.51
C THR A 271 -36.24 1.73 -1.32
N LEU A 272 -35.93 1.32 -2.55
CA LEU A 272 -36.83 0.48 -3.36
C LEU A 272 -37.19 -0.84 -2.67
N ARG A 273 -36.21 -1.52 -2.06
CA ARG A 273 -36.44 -2.77 -1.30
C ARG A 273 -37.37 -2.53 -0.12
N ARG A 274 -37.15 -1.47 0.66
CA ARG A 274 -37.98 -1.12 1.82
C ARG A 274 -39.42 -0.79 1.41
N LEU A 275 -39.61 -0.16 0.26
CA LEU A 275 -40.92 0.16 -0.31
C LEU A 275 -41.58 -1.03 -1.05
N GLY A 276 -40.96 -2.22 -1.04
CA GLY A 276 -41.48 -3.40 -1.72
C GLY A 276 -41.49 -3.29 -3.25
N LYS A 277 -40.66 -2.42 -3.82
CA LYS A 277 -40.52 -2.25 -5.28
C LYS A 277 -39.61 -3.31 -5.87
N ASP A 278 -39.83 -3.65 -7.13
CA ASP A 278 -39.07 -4.68 -7.82
C ASP A 278 -37.67 -4.18 -8.23
N THR A 279 -36.65 -4.53 -7.45
CA THR A 279 -35.23 -4.24 -7.74
C THR A 279 -34.62 -5.13 -8.83
N HIS A 280 -35.44 -5.86 -9.59
CA HIS A 280 -35.06 -6.55 -10.82
C HIS A 280 -35.68 -5.93 -12.07
N SER A 281 -36.48 -4.87 -11.94
CA SER A 281 -37.05 -4.16 -13.08
C SER A 281 -36.24 -2.90 -13.42
N PRO A 282 -35.80 -2.72 -14.68
CA PRO A 282 -35.18 -1.48 -15.14
C PRO A 282 -36.03 -0.24 -14.86
N LYS A 283 -37.35 -0.38 -14.91
CA LYS A 283 -38.33 0.70 -14.64
C LYS A 283 -38.10 1.36 -13.28
N TYR A 284 -37.74 0.58 -12.27
CA TYR A 284 -37.48 1.09 -10.93
C TYR A 284 -36.00 1.38 -10.70
N LEU A 285 -35.08 0.57 -11.25
CA LEU A 285 -33.64 0.73 -10.99
C LEU A 285 -32.96 1.91 -11.70
N CYS A 286 -33.58 2.44 -12.75
CA CYS A 286 -32.97 3.40 -13.67
C CYS A 286 -33.78 4.72 -13.71
N PRO A 287 -33.79 5.50 -12.61
CA PRO A 287 -34.48 6.80 -12.59
C PRO A 287 -33.83 7.76 -13.58
N THR A 288 -34.61 8.68 -14.15
CA THR A 288 -34.06 9.71 -15.08
C THR A 288 -33.19 10.71 -14.32
N ASP A 289 -33.58 11.06 -13.10
CA ASP A 289 -32.79 11.86 -12.17
C ASP A 289 -32.69 11.12 -10.83
N LEU A 290 -31.53 10.50 -10.58
CA LEU A 290 -31.27 9.74 -9.36
C LEU A 290 -31.38 10.61 -8.10
N LYS A 291 -31.02 11.90 -8.17
CA LYS A 291 -31.02 12.79 -7.01
C LYS A 291 -32.43 13.28 -6.67
N ALA A 292 -33.27 13.50 -7.68
CA ALA A 292 -34.65 13.91 -7.46
C ALA A 292 -35.55 12.76 -6.99
N GLU A 293 -35.27 11.54 -7.44
CA GLU A 293 -36.06 10.34 -7.11
C GLU A 293 -35.66 9.66 -5.79
N HIS A 294 -34.43 9.89 -5.30
CA HIS A 294 -33.93 9.39 -4.02
C HIS A 294 -34.35 10.29 -2.85
#